data_AF-A0A1V2ZDP6-F1
#
_entry.id   AF-A0A1V2ZDP6-F1
#
_cell.length_a   1.000
_cell.length_b   1.000
_cell.length_c   1.000
_cell.angle_alpha   90.00
_cell.angle_beta   90.00
_cell.angle_gamma   90.00
#
_symmetry.space_group_name_H-M   'P 1'
#
loop_
_entity.id
_entity.type
_entity.pdbx_description
1 polymer ?
#
loop_
_entity_poly.entity_id
_entity_poly.type
_entity_poly.pdbx_seq_one_letter_code
_entity_poly.pdbx_strand_id
1 'polypeptide(L)'
;MGPDGRPAGERGARRARGGVRDAQERAAAYASALGLGQPRVLTLFEPGLRPHTSGAGGGYGTMSRAAAFGSQEEPLALKPEDIEIAASISADFEAQ
;
A
#
# COMPACT_ATOMS: atom_id res chain seq x y z
N MET A 1 17.45 21.93 8.65
CA MET A 1 17.77 20.49 8.54
C MET A 1 16.96 19.76 9.62
N GLY A 2 15.76 19.29 9.26
CA GLY A 2 14.81 18.69 10.21
C GLY A 2 15.01 17.17 10.36
N PRO A 3 14.47 16.55 11.43
CA PRO A 3 14.82 15.20 11.87
C PRO A 3 14.30 14.02 11.01
N ASP A 4 13.70 14.24 9.84
CA ASP A 4 13.00 13.18 9.08
C ASP A 4 13.59 12.87 7.70
N GLY A 5 14.92 12.80 7.61
CA GLY A 5 15.64 12.34 6.42
C GLY A 5 15.53 10.83 6.12
N ARG A 6 14.54 10.12 6.66
CA ARG A 6 14.38 8.69 6.34
C ARG A 6 13.83 8.54 4.92
N PRO A 7 14.42 7.66 4.10
CA PRO A 7 14.02 7.51 2.71
C PRO A 7 12.54 7.12 2.64
N ALA A 8 11.78 7.69 1.70
CA ALA A 8 10.34 7.44 1.55
C ALA A 8 10.00 5.93 1.49
N GLY A 9 10.93 5.12 0.97
CA GLY A 9 10.82 3.65 0.98
C GLY A 9 10.70 3.02 2.37
N GLU A 10 11.36 3.56 3.41
CA GLU A 10 11.22 3.04 4.77
C GLU A 10 9.82 3.29 5.33
N ARG A 11 9.25 4.48 5.05
CA ARG A 11 7.88 4.82 5.44
C ARG A 11 6.87 3.92 4.72
N GLY A 12 7.09 3.65 3.43
CA GLY A 12 6.30 2.69 2.66
C GLY A 12 6.35 1.27 3.26
N ALA A 13 7.54 0.75 3.54
CA ALA A 13 7.71 -0.57 4.15
C ALA A 13 7.07 -0.66 5.55
N ARG A 14 7.10 0.42 6.33
CA ARG A 14 6.39 0.50 7.61
C ARG A 14 4.87 0.42 7.43
N ARG A 15 4.32 1.13 6.45
CA ARG A 15 2.87 1.07 6.13
C ARG A 15 2.46 -0.30 5.63
N ALA A 16 3.26 -0.94 4.77
CA ALA A 16 3.01 -2.31 4.29
C ALA A 16 2.95 -3.31 5.45
N ARG A 17 3.92 -3.26 6.38
CA ARG A 17 3.86 -4.10 7.60
C ARG A 17 2.61 -3.85 8.45
N GLY A 18 2.16 -2.60 8.53
CA GLY A 18 0.89 -2.26 9.18
C GLY A 18 -0.31 -2.91 8.49
N GLY A 19 -0.35 -2.89 7.15
CA GLY A 19 -1.39 -3.53 6.36
C GLY A 19 -1.43 -5.06 6.53
N VAL A 20 -0.28 -5.73 6.63
CA VAL A 20 -0.22 -7.17 6.92
C VAL A 20 -0.86 -7.48 8.28
N ARG A 21 -0.53 -6.68 9.30
CA ARG A 21 -1.08 -6.87 10.65
C ARG A 21 -2.59 -6.62 10.69
N ASP A 22 -3.08 -5.58 10.03
CA ASP A 22 -4.52 -5.30 9.90
C ASP A 22 -5.26 -6.47 9.23
N ALA A 23 -4.70 -7.04 8.15
CA ALA A 23 -5.29 -8.21 7.50
C ALA A 23 -5.36 -9.44 8.44
N GLN A 24 -4.32 -9.69 9.24
CA GLN A 24 -4.31 -10.76 10.24
C GLN A 24 -5.35 -10.55 11.34
N GLU A 25 -5.47 -9.33 11.87
CA GLU A 25 -6.44 -8.99 12.91
C GLU A 25 -7.88 -9.20 12.41
N ARG A 26 -8.17 -8.80 11.15
CA ARG A 26 -9.47 -9.04 10.53
C ARG A 26 -9.76 -10.52 10.31
N ALA A 27 -8.79 -11.28 9.80
CA ALA A 27 -8.94 -12.73 9.62
C ALA A 27 -9.22 -13.44 10.94
N ALA A 28 -8.53 -13.05 12.02
CA ALA A 28 -8.76 -13.61 13.36
C ALA A 28 -10.17 -13.28 13.87
N ALA A 29 -10.65 -12.05 13.64
CA ALA A 29 -12.02 -11.67 13.98
C ALA A 29 -13.05 -12.50 13.21
N TYR A 30 -12.85 -12.75 11.91
CA TYR A 30 -13.73 -13.58 11.09
C TYR A 30 -13.73 -15.04 11.53
N ALA A 31 -12.56 -15.64 11.77
CA ALA A 31 -12.48 -17.03 12.23
C ALA A 31 -13.13 -17.22 13.60
N SER A 32 -12.88 -16.30 14.54
CA SER A 32 -13.50 -16.31 15.88
C SER A 32 -15.03 -16.24 15.80
N ALA A 33 -15.56 -15.35 14.94
CA ALA A 33 -17.00 -15.23 14.73
C ALA A 33 -17.65 -16.51 14.14
N LEU A 34 -16.87 -17.33 13.43
CA LEU A 34 -17.29 -18.63 12.88
C LEU A 34 -16.99 -19.81 13.83
N GLY A 35 -16.38 -19.57 15.00
CA GLY A 35 -15.97 -20.63 15.92
C GLY A 35 -14.78 -21.47 15.45
N LEU A 36 -14.01 -20.97 14.48
CA LEU A 36 -12.83 -21.63 13.94
C LEU A 36 -11.57 -21.30 14.76
N GLY A 37 -10.51 -22.07 14.55
CA GLY A 37 -9.19 -21.83 15.15
C GLY A 37 -8.46 -20.60 14.59
N GLN A 38 -7.19 -20.47 14.98
CA GLN A 38 -6.33 -19.37 14.52
C GLN A 38 -6.09 -19.45 12.99
N PRO A 39 -6.37 -18.38 12.23
CA PRO A 39 -6.13 -18.37 10.79
C PRO A 39 -4.64 -18.49 10.45
N ARG A 40 -4.33 -19.33 9.46
CA ARG A 40 -3.03 -19.44 8.83
C ARG A 40 -3.02 -18.63 7.53
N VAL A 41 -1.98 -17.82 7.34
CA VAL A 41 -1.74 -17.13 6.07
C VAL A 41 -1.37 -18.15 4.99
N LEU A 42 -2.04 -18.10 3.85
CA LEU A 42 -1.72 -18.89 2.66
C LEU A 42 -0.92 -18.08 1.66
N THR A 43 -1.42 -16.89 1.30
CA THR A 43 -0.86 -16.07 0.22
C THR A 43 -0.99 -14.59 0.55
N LEU A 44 -0.03 -13.80 0.08
CA LEU A 44 -0.03 -12.33 0.16
C LEU A 44 0.07 -11.76 -1.26
N PHE A 45 -0.65 -10.67 -1.51
CA PHE A 45 -0.66 -9.97 -2.79
C PHE A 45 -0.48 -8.48 -2.60
N GLU A 46 0.46 -7.92 -3.37
CA GLU A 46 0.53 -6.48 -3.60
C GLU A 46 -0.64 -6.02 -4.49
N PRO A 47 -0.97 -4.72 -4.51
CA PRO A 47 -2.05 -4.17 -5.32
C PRO A 47 -1.89 -4.55 -6.79
N GLY A 48 -2.94 -5.13 -7.38
CA GLY A 48 -2.96 -5.54 -8.79
C GLY A 48 -2.31 -6.89 -9.09
N LEU A 49 -1.66 -7.55 -8.12
CA LEU A 49 -1.07 -8.88 -8.29
C LEU A 49 -2.00 -10.04 -7.94
N ARG A 50 -3.16 -9.76 -7.34
CA ARG A 50 -4.13 -10.80 -7.01
C ARG A 50 -4.82 -11.29 -8.29
N PRO A 51 -4.78 -12.60 -8.61
CA PRO A 51 -5.46 -13.16 -9.77
C PRO A 51 -6.96 -12.84 -9.73
N HIS A 52 -7.63 -12.79 -10.88
CA HIS A 52 -9.08 -12.59 -11.01
C HIS A 52 -9.68 -11.37 -10.28
N THR A 53 -8.86 -10.46 -9.74
CA THR A 53 -9.28 -9.15 -9.22
C THR A 53 -8.81 -8.05 -10.15
N SER A 54 -9.24 -8.09 -11.41
CA SER A 54 -9.02 -7.00 -12.37
C SER A 54 -9.93 -5.83 -12.00
N GLY A 55 -9.52 -4.98 -11.06
CA GLY A 55 -10.26 -3.75 -10.73
C GLY A 55 -9.87 -2.99 -9.47
N ALA A 56 -9.13 -3.58 -8.52
CA ALA A 56 -8.83 -2.94 -7.23
C ALA A 56 -7.33 -2.69 -6.98
N GLY A 57 -6.47 -2.97 -7.96
CA GLY A 57 -5.06 -2.56 -7.91
C GLY A 57 -4.97 -1.08 -8.25
N GLY A 58 -4.83 -0.23 -7.24
CA GLY A 58 -4.56 1.20 -7.41
C GLY A 58 -3.50 1.38 -8.49
N GLY A 59 -3.92 1.97 -9.60
CA GLY A 59 -3.09 2.04 -10.79
C GLY A 59 -1.81 2.80 -10.49
N TYR A 60 -0.68 2.11 -10.59
CA TYR A 60 0.55 2.71 -11.13
C TYR A 60 0.40 2.97 -12.66
N GLY A 61 -0.80 3.34 -13.09
CA GLY A 61 -1.26 3.31 -14.48
C GLY A 61 -1.44 4.68 -15.14
N THR A 62 -1.03 5.78 -14.49
CA THR A 62 -1.09 7.12 -15.08
C THR A 62 0.13 7.97 -14.72
N MET A 63 1.34 7.45 -14.97
CA MET A 63 2.48 8.32 -15.28
C MET A 63 2.82 8.14 -16.75
N SER A 64 2.35 9.03 -17.63
CA SER A 64 2.98 9.37 -18.94
C SER A 64 2.11 10.27 -19.83
N ARG A 65 1.63 11.43 -19.37
CA ARG A 65 1.09 12.44 -20.32
C ARG A 65 1.18 13.92 -19.91
N ALA A 66 2.12 14.30 -19.05
CA ALA A 66 2.32 15.70 -18.67
C ALA A 66 3.69 16.28 -19.06
N ALA A 67 4.45 15.61 -19.93
CA ALA A 67 5.74 16.10 -20.42
C ALA A 67 5.62 16.92 -21.73
N ALA A 68 4.56 17.73 -21.87
CA ALA A 68 4.34 18.49 -23.11
C ALA A 68 3.65 19.85 -22.87
N PHE A 69 4.24 20.74 -22.07
CA PHE A 69 4.06 22.20 -22.09
C PHE A 69 5.24 22.78 -21.31
N GLY A 70 6.27 23.39 -21.91
CA GLY A 70 6.25 24.74 -22.46
C GLY A 70 7.26 25.59 -21.67
N SER A 71 8.28 26.12 -22.32
CA SER A 71 9.48 26.74 -21.75
C SER A 71 9.22 28.05 -20.97
N GLN A 72 9.57 28.08 -19.68
CA GLN A 72 9.94 29.28 -18.92
C GLN A 72 10.68 28.85 -17.64
N GLU A 73 11.98 29.14 -17.55
CA GLU A 73 12.80 28.84 -16.36
C GLU A 73 12.59 29.91 -15.28
N GLU A 74 11.47 29.80 -14.56
CA GLU A 74 11.41 30.29 -13.18
C GLU A 74 11.95 29.18 -12.26
N PRO A 75 12.86 29.46 -11.31
CA PRO A 75 13.32 28.44 -10.38
C PRO A 75 12.11 27.95 -9.57
N LEU A 76 11.63 26.73 -9.86
CA LEU A 76 10.61 26.09 -9.05
C LEU A 76 11.14 25.99 -7.63
N ALA A 77 10.65 26.88 -6.75
CA ALA A 77 10.83 26.78 -5.32
C ALA A 77 9.98 25.61 -4.83
N LEU A 78 10.46 24.38 -5.06
CA LEU A 78 9.85 23.15 -4.57
C LEU A 78 9.95 23.13 -3.04
N LYS A 79 8.91 23.63 -2.37
CA LYS A 79 8.69 23.29 -0.97
C LYS A 79 8.43 21.78 -0.91
N PRO A 80 9.02 21.04 0.04
CA PRO A 80 8.60 19.67 0.29
C PRO A 80 7.10 19.68 0.58
N GLU A 81 6.32 19.06 -0.29
CA GLU A 81 4.89 18.89 -0.09
C GLU A 81 4.63 17.80 0.95
N ASP A 82 3.53 17.92 1.69
CA ASP A 82 3.09 16.89 2.62
C ASP A 82 2.59 15.68 1.82
N ILE A 83 3.42 14.66 1.71
CA ILE A 83 3.09 13.43 0.97
C ILE A 83 2.47 12.42 1.93
N GLU A 84 1.19 12.10 1.71
CA GLU A 84 0.54 10.97 2.37
C GLU A 84 1.03 9.64 1.75
N ILE A 85 1.42 8.70 2.62
CA ILE A 85 1.87 7.36 2.21
C ILE A 85 0.88 6.33 2.73
N ALA A 86 0.16 5.69 1.81
CA ALA A 86 -0.69 4.54 2.06
C ALA A 86 -0.07 3.26 1.46
N ALA A 87 -0.41 2.11 2.04
CA ALA A 87 -0.09 0.79 1.50
C ALA A 87 -1.34 -0.08 1.59
N SER A 88 -1.58 -0.89 0.56
CA SER A 88 -2.71 -1.82 0.49
C SER A 88 -2.18 -3.22 0.19
N ILE A 89 -2.69 -4.23 0.89
CA ILE A 89 -2.27 -5.62 0.75
C ILE A 89 -3.54 -6.47 0.77
N SER A 90 -3.58 -7.51 -0.07
CA SER A 90 -4.60 -8.55 0.01
C SER A 90 -3.97 -9.86 0.49
N ALA A 91 -4.70 -10.64 1.27
CA ALA A 91 -4.19 -11.87 1.86
C ALA A 91 -5.27 -12.96 1.90
N ASP A 92 -4.85 -14.20 1.68
CA ASP A 92 -5.68 -15.38 1.80
C ASP A 92 -5.35 -16.09 3.12
N PHE A 93 -6.39 -16.55 3.80
CA PHE A 93 -6.28 -17.24 5.08
C PHE A 93 -7.10 -18.53 5.08
N GLU A 94 -6.60 -19.53 5.81
CA GLU A 94 -7.31 -20.77 6.11
C GLU A 94 -7.46 -20.90 7.62
N ALA A 95 -8.65 -21.28 8.09
CA ALA A 95 -8.93 -21.62 9.48
C ALA A 95 -9.80 -22.89 9.51
N GLN A 96 -9.55 -23.77 10.47
CA GLN A 96 -10.23 -25.06 10.65
C GLN A 96 -10.80 -25.15 12.07
#